data_AF-A0A0B0EQE5-F1
#
_entry.id   AF-A0A0B0EQE5-F1
#
_cell.length_a   1.000
_cell.length_b   1.000
_cell.length_c   1.000
_cell.angle_alpha   90.00
_cell.angle_beta   90.00
_cell.angle_gamma   90.00
#
_symmetry.space_group_name_H-M   'P 1'
#
loop_
_entity.id
_entity.type
_entity.pdbx_description
1 polymer ?
#
loop_
_entity_poly.entity_id
_entity_poly.type
_entity_poly.pdbx_seq_one_letter_code
_entity_poly.pdbx_strand_id
1 'polypeptide(L)' 'MAVTCNVAGKEITKNGFDYHLKLWLKDFIVQDCSHSDTYRERFGLDCCNSHKYKGQDIRELLKEY' A
#
# COMPACT_ATOMS: atom_id res chain seq x y z
N MET A 1 7.38 -10.15 8.52
CA MET A 1 7.25 -11.12 7.42
C MET A 1 6.02 -10.74 6.63
N ALA A 2 6.14 -10.52 5.32
CA ALA A 2 4.97 -10.29 4.48
C ALA A 2 4.29 -11.64 4.21
N VAL A 3 2.96 -11.67 4.24
CA VAL A 3 2.15 -12.83 3.86
C VAL A 3 1.64 -12.57 2.47
N THR A 4 2.04 -13.42 1.52
CA THR A 4 1.58 -13.35 0.13
C THR A 4 0.49 -14.40 -0.12
N CYS A 5 -0.33 -14.16 -1.14
CA CYS A 5 -1.35 -15.08 -1.62
C CYS A 5 -1.28 -15.13 -3.15
N ASN A 6 -1.46 -16.32 -3.73
CA ASN A 6 -1.60 -16.42 -5.18
C ASN A 6 -3.05 -16.14 -5.57
N VAL A 7 -3.28 -15.11 -6.38
CA VAL A 7 -4.58 -14.73 -6.90
C VAL A 7 -4.49 -14.70 -8.42
N ALA A 8 -5.23 -15.58 -9.09
CA ALA A 8 -5.24 -15.69 -10.56
C ALA A 8 -3.82 -15.83 -11.18
N GLY A 9 -2.91 -16.55 -10.52
CA GLY A 9 -1.54 -16.77 -11.00
C GLY A 9 -0.56 -15.67 -10.64
N LYS A 10 -0.99 -14.56 -10.00
CA LYS A 10 -0.11 -13.50 -9.50
C LYS A 10 0.08 -13.64 -7.99
N GLU A 11 1.32 -13.49 -7.54
CA GLU A 11 1.61 -13.35 -6.11
C GLU A 11 1.22 -11.92 -5.67
N ILE A 12 0.34 -11.83 -4.69
CA ILE A 12 -0.16 -10.56 -4.15
C ILE A 12 0.09 -10.54 -2.65
N THR A 13 0.64 -9.42 -2.15
CA THR A 13 0.82 -9.21 -0.71
C THR A 13 -0.56 -9.07 -0.04
N LYS A 14 -0.87 -9.95 0.93
CA LYS A 14 -2.10 -9.89 1.74
C LYS A 14 -1.89 -9.09 3.02
N ASN A 15 -0.80 -9.35 3.74
CA ASN A 15 -0.45 -8.67 5.00
C ASN A 15 1.03 -8.29 4.99
N GLY A 16 1.37 -7.08 5.43
CA GLY A 16 2.74 -6.58 5.49
C GLY A 16 3.06 -5.55 4.41
N PHE A 17 4.35 -5.33 4.14
CA PHE A 17 4.79 -4.33 3.17
C PHE A 17 4.88 -4.92 1.76
N ASP A 18 4.20 -4.29 0.81
CA ASP A 18 4.34 -4.53 -0.61
C ASP A 18 5.41 -3.62 -1.20
N TYR A 19 6.47 -4.21 -1.76
CA TYR A 19 7.62 -3.46 -2.28
C TYR A 19 7.42 -2.94 -3.70
N HIS A 20 6.43 -3.45 -4.45
CA HIS A 20 6.13 -2.99 -5.81
C HIS A 20 5.42 -1.63 -5.76
N LEU A 21 4.35 -1.53 -4.99
CA LEU A 21 3.58 -0.29 -4.82
C LEU A 21 4.07 0.56 -3.64
N LYS A 22 4.97 0.01 -2.81
CA LYS A 22 5.51 0.63 -1.59
C LYS A 22 4.40 0.96 -0.58
N LEU A 23 3.57 -0.04 -0.29
CA LEU A 23 2.36 0.06 0.52
C LEU A 23 2.39 -0.88 1.72
N TRP A 24 1.81 -0.48 2.84
CA TRP A 24 1.55 -1.40 3.96
C TRP A 24 0.12 -1.93 3.87
N LEU A 25 -0.07 -3.23 4.03
CA LEU A 25 -1.35 -3.91 3.81
C LEU A 25 -1.78 -4.71 5.03
N LYS A 26 -3.10 -4.75 5.24
CA LYS A 26 -3.76 -5.66 6.17
C LYS A 26 -4.99 -6.26 5.48
N ASP A 27 -5.01 -7.58 5.34
CA ASP A 27 -6.06 -8.33 4.65
C ASP A 27 -6.43 -7.78 3.27
N PHE A 28 -5.41 -7.56 2.42
CA PHE A 28 -5.50 -6.93 1.10
C PHE A 28 -5.83 -5.44 1.08
N ILE A 29 -6.11 -4.83 2.24
CA ILE A 29 -6.49 -3.42 2.34
C ILE A 29 -5.26 -2.57 2.64
N VAL A 30 -5.08 -1.51 1.86
CA VAL A 30 -4.03 -0.51 2.08
C VAL A 30 -4.27 0.19 3.41
N GLN A 31 -3.26 0.10 4.28
CA GLN A 31 -3.25 0.80 5.55
C GLN A 31 -2.69 2.20 5.35
N ASP A 32 -3.17 3.13 6.17
CA ASP A 32 -2.61 4.48 6.21
C ASP A 32 -1.14 4.43 6.62
N CYS A 33 -0.39 5.44 6.19
CA CYS A 33 0.98 5.59 6.67
C CYS A 33 1.01 6.21 8.05
N SER A 34 2.08 5.95 8.79
CA SER A 34 2.34 6.60 10.08
C SER A 34 3.16 7.89 9.93
N HIS A 35 3.18 8.51 8.74
CA HIS A 35 3.83 9.81 8.58
C HIS A 35 3.01 10.90 9.27
N SER A 36 3.70 11.88 9.84
CA SER A 36 3.07 13.08 10.39
C SER A 36 2.31 13.83 9.31
N ASP A 37 1.20 14.48 9.66
CA ASP A 37 0.46 15.38 8.74
C ASP A 37 1.35 16.52 8.22
N THR A 38 2.37 16.90 9.00
CA THR A 38 3.38 17.90 8.63
C THR A 38 4.46 17.38 7.68
N TYR A 39 4.39 16.12 7.23
CA TYR A 39 5.38 15.52 6.33
C TYR A 39 5.47 16.29 5.01
N ARG A 40 4.33 16.66 4.43
CA ARG A 40 4.27 17.46 3.21
C ARG A 40 4.89 18.85 3.41
N GLU A 41 4.58 19.50 4.51
CA GLU A 41 5.12 20.84 4.84
C GLU A 41 6.63 20.79 5.09
N ARG A 42 7.12 19.71 5.70
CA ARG A 42 8.53 19.55 6.08
C ARG A 42 9.44 19.12 4.94
N PHE A 43 8.94 18.31 4.01
CA PHE A 43 9.76 17.72 2.94
C PHE A 43 9.31 18.14 1.53
N GLY A 44 8.20 18.86 1.39
CA GLY A 44 7.68 19.32 0.10
C GLY A 44 7.18 18.19 -0.82
N LEU A 45 7.02 16.98 -0.29
CA LEU A 45 6.60 15.80 -1.04
C LEU A 45 5.20 15.37 -0.59
N ASP A 46 4.36 14.97 -1.55
CA ASP A 46 3.09 14.33 -1.21
C ASP A 46 3.35 13.11 -0.34
N CYS A 47 2.45 12.93 0.64
CA CYS A 47 2.46 11.79 1.52
C CYS A 47 2.46 10.49 0.69
N CYS A 48 3.14 9.45 1.18
CA CYS A 48 3.37 8.22 0.41
C CYS A 48 2.08 7.59 -0.14
N ASN A 49 2.23 6.70 -1.13
CA ASN A 49 1.12 5.99 -1.79
C ASN A 49 0.10 5.40 -0.80
N SER A 50 0.54 5.00 0.40
CA SER A 50 -0.34 4.48 1.45
C SER A 50 -1.43 5.47 1.87
N HIS A 51 -1.15 6.77 1.89
CA HIS A 51 -2.16 7.78 2.22
C HIS A 51 -3.13 7.99 1.06
N LYS A 52 -2.63 7.99 -0.17
CA LYS A 52 -3.44 8.14 -1.39
C LYS A 52 -4.42 6.96 -1.58
N TYR A 53 -3.97 5.74 -1.33
CA TYR A 53 -4.73 4.51 -1.59
C TYR A 53 -5.30 3.88 -0.32
N LYS A 54 -5.21 4.55 0.83
CA LYS A 54 -5.74 4.08 2.12
C LYS A 54 -7.18 3.57 1.97
N GLY A 55 -7.43 2.38 2.51
CA GLY A 55 -8.74 1.74 2.48
C GLY A 55 -9.10 1.06 1.15
N GLN A 56 -8.29 1.22 0.11
CA GLN A 56 -8.48 0.52 -1.15
C GLN A 56 -7.91 -0.90 -1.11
N ASP A 57 -8.45 -1.77 -1.96
CA ASP A 57 -7.97 -3.14 -2.11
C ASP A 57 -6.80 -3.19 -3.10
N ILE A 58 -5.67 -3.78 -2.68
CA ILE A 58 -4.50 -3.89 -3.56
C ILE A 58 -4.77 -4.67 -4.84
N ARG A 59 -5.74 -5.59 -4.83
CA ARG A 59 -6.11 -6.40 -6.00
C ARG A 59 -6.78 -5.57 -7.08
N GLU A 60 -7.37 -4.44 -6.73
CA GLU A 60 -7.93 -3.47 -7.68
C GLU A 60 -6.81 -2.57 -8.22
N LEU A 61 -5.95 -2.06 -7.33
CA LEU A 61 -4.79 -1.25 -7.71
C LEU A 61 -3.85 -1.95 -8.70
N LEU A 62 -3.64 -3.25 -8.53
CA LEU A 62 -2.79 -4.08 -9.42
C LEU A 62 -3.43 -4.42 -10.77
N LYS A 63 -4.70 -4.06 -11.01
CA LYS A 63 -5.32 -4.18 -12.35
C LYS A 63 -5.04 -2.95 -13.21
N GLU A 64 -4.77 -1.81 -12.58
CA GLU A 64 -4.49 -0.53 -13.25
C GLU A 64 -3.00 -0.37 -13.62
N TYR A 65 -2.14 -1.26 -13.12
CA TYR A 65 -0.71 -1.37 -13.40
C TYR A 65 -0.40 -2.60 -14.26
#